data_AF-E4T1Y9-F1
#
_entry.id   AF-E4T1Y9-F1
#
_cell.length_a   1.000
_cell.length_b   1.000
_cell.length_c   1.000
_cell.angle_alpha   90.00
_cell.angle_beta   90.00
_cell.angle_gamma   90.00
#
_symmetry.space_group_name_H-M   'P 1'
#
loop_
_entity.id
_entity.type
_entity.pdbx_description
1 polymer ?
#
loop_
_entity_poly.entity_id
_entity_poly.type
_entity_poly.pdbx_seq_one_letter_code
_entity_poly.pdbx_strand_id
1 'polypeptide(L)'
;MEDINEISIENEPIEKDGEGSNFYKFQLDEYKNLSNCHFESVKQVSLFFRYYLLILAAPVFLLTLLSDNGKGLTDLFTGLKPKIYYDVAFFYFSAISIIGFFILLYIVNLRHDALLYARAVNKVRRYFYEKSNLSFKEYMNYQELPTTSSKPKYYEKTFFFPLLIVFALINCGFLHTAFALHMCVSPYVFGFSYIGDIPITNQLTMLIISLFLLLHFGFYVLLSYRRQNIYLKNFSIGIDIDGVLNNQTEHFISWIKTLTGKDIEANAIKEIPVSLNLGIGISDLEERLVFNTKEYWESLIIKDNAAKRINDLQKRFGYKIKFFSYRDWPQYGSDETYIKKIIIEKGFTPLNKKEISHITSKWINNAFNTSKPLVKENIIVYYSKSVYYCLQKIFFSSKKKVLIEKGNPYISDRRFMRHNRYAIINKNRFQYANNKGFKFFVEDTPENAIKLSGLCDYIFMFDQPYNQKEYYDFPKNVIRVKTWDDIYKQLKTLC
;
A
#
# COMPACT_ATOMS: atom_id res chain seq x y z
N MET A 1 -1.48 22.69 -45.66
CA MET A 1 -1.59 23.33 -44.33
C MET A 1 -2.60 24.44 -44.52
N GLU A 2 -3.87 24.05 -44.48
CA GLU A 2 -5.00 24.95 -44.59
C GLU A 2 -5.35 25.45 -43.19
N ASP A 3 -5.71 26.74 -43.14
CA ASP A 3 -6.13 27.46 -41.95
C ASP A 3 -7.30 26.74 -41.27
N ILE A 4 -7.01 26.13 -40.11
CA ILE A 4 -8.05 25.67 -39.18
C ILE A 4 -8.58 26.92 -38.50
N ASN A 5 -9.75 27.35 -38.95
CA ASN A 5 -10.58 28.40 -38.35
C ASN A 5 -10.57 28.32 -36.82
N GLU A 6 -10.25 29.46 -36.20
CA GLU A 6 -10.51 29.75 -34.79
C GLU A 6 -12.00 29.51 -34.51
N ILE A 7 -12.29 28.37 -33.89
CA ILE A 7 -13.58 28.16 -33.23
C ILE A 7 -13.51 29.00 -31.95
N SER A 8 -14.03 30.23 -32.02
CA SER A 8 -14.29 31.08 -30.87
C SER A 8 -15.34 30.42 -30.00
N ILE A 9 -14.90 29.76 -28.93
CA ILE A 9 -15.77 29.21 -27.88
C ILE A 9 -16.27 30.39 -27.02
N GLU A 10 -17.17 31.21 -27.57
CA GLU A 10 -17.94 32.20 -26.82
C GLU A 10 -19.16 31.51 -26.22
N ASN A 11 -18.94 30.77 -25.14
CA ASN A 11 -19.97 30.39 -24.18
C ASN A 11 -19.29 30.31 -22.83
N GLU A 12 -18.91 31.47 -22.29
CA GLU A 12 -18.42 31.56 -20.91
C GLU A 12 -19.54 31.12 -19.96
N PRO A 13 -19.36 30.01 -19.22
CA PRO A 13 -20.34 29.61 -18.23
C PRO A 13 -20.35 30.67 -17.13
N ILE A 14 -21.54 31.20 -16.84
CA ILE A 14 -21.84 32.15 -15.77
C ILE A 14 -21.07 31.76 -14.51
N GLU A 15 -19.99 32.49 -14.22
CA GLU A 15 -19.15 32.34 -13.04
C GLU A 15 -19.99 32.66 -11.80
N LYS A 16 -20.52 31.62 -11.15
CA LYS A 16 -20.92 31.73 -9.75
C LYS A 16 -19.67 31.63 -8.88
N ASP A 17 -19.25 32.79 -8.40
CA ASP A 17 -18.40 33.09 -7.24
C ASP A 17 -17.08 32.33 -7.08
N GLY A 18 -16.00 32.94 -7.59
CA GLY A 18 -14.66 33.09 -6.98
C GLY A 18 -13.78 31.86 -6.67
N GLU A 19 -14.32 30.78 -6.11
CA GLU A 19 -13.53 29.59 -5.72
C GLU A 19 -13.51 28.53 -6.82
N GLY A 20 -14.60 28.39 -7.58
CA GLY A 20 -14.72 27.42 -8.67
C GLY A 20 -13.76 27.69 -9.82
N SER A 21 -13.58 28.96 -10.18
CA SER A 21 -12.68 29.39 -11.27
C SER A 21 -11.21 29.17 -10.92
N ASN A 22 -10.82 29.42 -9.66
CA ASN A 22 -9.46 29.17 -9.17
C ASN A 22 -9.07 27.69 -9.19
N PHE A 23 -9.95 26.79 -8.73
CA PHE A 23 -9.67 25.36 -8.78
C PHE A 23 -9.68 24.81 -10.21
N TYR A 24 -10.58 25.31 -11.07
CA TYR A 24 -10.61 24.95 -12.49
C TYR A 24 -9.30 25.32 -13.19
N LYS A 25 -8.82 26.56 -12.97
CA LYS A 25 -7.52 27.03 -13.48
C LYS A 25 -6.36 26.18 -12.96
N PHE A 26 -6.36 25.87 -11.66
CA PHE A 26 -5.38 24.97 -11.07
C PHE A 26 -5.38 23.59 -11.75
N GLN A 27 -6.54 22.98 -12.00
CA GLN A 27 -6.63 21.68 -12.68
C GLN A 27 -6.13 21.74 -14.13
N LEU A 28 -6.35 22.86 -14.84
CA LEU A 28 -5.81 23.06 -16.18
C LEU A 28 -4.29 23.18 -16.18
N ASP A 29 -3.74 23.95 -15.23
CA ASP A 29 -2.29 24.10 -15.10
C ASP A 29 -1.63 22.79 -14.66
N GLU A 30 -2.26 22.05 -13.75
CA GLU A 30 -1.84 20.70 -13.35
C GLU A 30 -1.87 19.72 -14.53
N TYR A 31 -2.91 19.76 -15.37
CA TYR A 31 -2.98 18.97 -16.60
C TYR A 31 -1.79 19.25 -17.52
N LYS A 32 -1.47 20.53 -17.76
CA LYS A 32 -0.35 20.95 -18.61
C LYS A 32 0.98 20.46 -18.03
N ASN A 33 1.19 20.64 -16.72
CA ASN A 33 2.39 20.21 -16.02
C ASN A 33 2.57 18.68 -16.07
N LEU A 34 1.52 17.92 -15.77
CA LEU A 34 1.55 16.46 -15.81
C LEU A 34 1.79 15.92 -17.23
N SER A 35 1.19 16.55 -18.24
CA SER A 35 1.40 16.20 -19.64
C SER A 35 2.86 16.43 -20.06
N ASN A 36 3.43 17.59 -19.71
CA ASN A 36 4.83 17.89 -19.96
C ASN A 36 5.77 16.90 -19.26
N CYS A 37 5.52 16.59 -17.98
CA CYS A 37 6.28 15.58 -17.24
C CYS A 37 6.22 14.19 -17.90
N HIS A 38 5.05 13.80 -18.46
CA HIS A 38 4.91 12.55 -19.19
C HIS A 38 5.83 12.53 -20.43
N PHE A 39 5.79 13.57 -21.26
CA PHE A 39 6.63 13.65 -22.46
C PHE A 39 8.13 13.71 -22.14
N GLU A 40 8.53 14.48 -21.13
CA GLU A 40 9.92 14.53 -20.66
C GLU A 40 10.39 13.17 -20.14
N SER A 41 9.56 12.45 -19.39
CA SER A 41 9.89 11.08 -18.94
C SER A 41 10.11 10.13 -20.12
N VAL A 42 9.30 10.25 -21.18
CA VAL A 42 9.47 9.45 -22.41
C VAL A 42 10.76 9.83 -23.14
N LYS A 43 11.09 11.13 -23.26
CA LYS A 43 12.36 11.59 -23.84
C LYS A 43 13.57 11.06 -23.07
N GLN A 44 13.51 11.06 -21.73
CA GLN A 44 14.56 10.50 -20.88
C GLN A 44 14.75 9.00 -21.13
N VAL A 45 13.66 8.21 -21.26
CA VAL A 45 13.76 6.79 -21.64
C VAL A 45 14.53 6.62 -22.97
N SER A 46 14.21 7.42 -23.98
CA SER A 46 14.93 7.40 -25.25
C SER A 46 16.40 7.80 -25.12
N LEU A 47 16.72 8.78 -24.27
CA LEU A 47 18.10 9.20 -24.02
C LEU A 47 18.93 8.09 -23.34
N PHE A 48 18.39 7.47 -22.30
CA PHE A 48 19.06 6.35 -21.62
C PHE A 48 19.23 5.13 -22.52
N PHE A 49 18.29 4.89 -23.44
CA PHE A 49 18.45 3.87 -24.46
C PHE A 49 19.63 4.17 -25.41
N ARG A 50 19.85 5.43 -25.79
CA ARG A 50 21.02 5.83 -26.60
C ARG A 50 22.33 5.60 -25.84
N TYR A 51 22.38 5.95 -24.56
CA TYR A 51 23.55 5.66 -23.72
C TYR A 51 23.80 4.17 -23.57
N TYR A 52 22.73 3.37 -23.45
CA TYR A 52 22.85 1.92 -23.47
C TYR A 52 23.49 1.43 -24.78
N LEU A 53 22.98 1.85 -25.94
CA LEU A 53 23.56 1.48 -27.24
C LEU A 53 25.04 1.88 -27.37
N LEU A 54 25.42 3.04 -26.82
CA LEU A 54 26.83 3.48 -26.79
C LEU A 54 27.69 2.52 -25.94
N ILE A 55 27.21 2.10 -24.78
CA ILE A 55 27.88 1.09 -23.95
C ILE A 55 27.99 -0.24 -24.70
N LEU A 56 26.97 -0.63 -25.47
CA LEU A 56 27.00 -1.85 -26.28
C LEU A 56 28.01 -1.81 -27.44
N ALA A 57 28.41 -0.62 -27.89
CA ALA A 57 29.44 -0.46 -28.90
C ALA A 57 30.86 -0.59 -28.33
N ALA A 58 31.04 -0.38 -27.02
CA ALA A 58 32.35 -0.40 -26.37
C ALA A 58 33.12 -1.74 -26.50
N PRO A 59 32.47 -2.92 -26.48
CA PRO A 59 33.11 -4.19 -26.80
C PRO A 59 33.77 -4.27 -28.16
N VAL A 60 33.17 -3.66 -29.19
CA VAL A 60 33.76 -3.65 -30.53
C VAL A 60 35.10 -2.92 -30.47
N PHE A 61 35.17 -1.82 -29.73
CA PHE A 61 36.40 -1.07 -29.53
C PHE A 61 37.48 -1.88 -28.80
N LEU A 62 37.11 -2.59 -27.73
CA LEU A 62 38.05 -3.47 -27.03
C LEU A 62 38.58 -4.57 -27.98
N LEU A 63 37.68 -5.22 -28.73
CA LEU A 63 38.07 -6.25 -29.69
C LEU A 63 38.99 -5.72 -30.79
N THR A 64 38.82 -4.47 -31.23
CA THR A 64 39.74 -3.83 -32.17
C THR A 64 41.11 -3.54 -31.56
N LEU A 65 41.17 -3.09 -30.29
CA LEU A 65 42.43 -2.85 -29.59
C LEU A 65 43.22 -4.14 -29.35
N LEU A 66 42.53 -5.26 -29.18
CA LEU A 66 43.17 -6.57 -29.03
C LEU A 66 43.59 -7.20 -30.37
N SER A 67 43.26 -6.56 -31.49
CA SER A 67 43.53 -7.09 -32.84
C SER A 67 44.89 -6.65 -33.38
N ASP A 68 45.95 -7.38 -33.06
CA ASP A 68 47.25 -7.17 -33.69
C ASP A 68 47.20 -7.59 -35.18
N ASN A 69 47.50 -6.65 -36.09
CA ASN A 69 47.66 -6.90 -37.53
C ASN A 69 46.47 -7.57 -38.23
N GLY A 70 45.24 -7.34 -37.74
CA GLY A 70 44.02 -7.90 -38.34
C GLY A 70 43.78 -9.39 -38.07
N LYS A 71 44.69 -10.08 -37.37
CA LYS A 71 44.53 -11.49 -36.96
C LYS A 71 44.05 -11.65 -35.52
N GLY A 72 44.10 -10.61 -34.70
CA GLY A 72 43.91 -10.80 -33.25
C GLY A 72 42.49 -11.23 -32.83
N LEU A 73 41.44 -11.00 -33.65
CA LEU A 73 40.13 -11.63 -33.42
C LEU A 73 40.20 -13.15 -33.57
N THR A 74 40.82 -13.63 -34.64
CA THR A 74 41.01 -15.06 -34.87
C THR A 74 41.85 -15.66 -33.74
N ASP A 75 42.97 -15.01 -33.36
CA ASP A 75 43.84 -15.48 -32.28
C ASP A 75 43.13 -15.53 -30.92
N LEU A 76 42.20 -14.60 -30.67
CA LEU A 76 41.38 -14.56 -29.46
C LEU A 76 40.37 -15.73 -29.44
N PHE A 77 39.73 -16.04 -30.56
CA PHE A 77 38.78 -17.17 -30.60
C PHE A 77 39.47 -18.55 -30.67
N THR A 78 40.71 -18.61 -31.15
CA THR A 78 41.49 -19.86 -31.22
C THR A 78 42.28 -20.17 -29.96
N GLY A 79 42.22 -19.35 -28.90
CA GLY A 79 42.96 -19.64 -27.67
C GLY A 79 44.45 -19.27 -27.71
N LEU A 80 44.91 -18.52 -28.73
CA LEU A 80 46.35 -18.30 -28.97
C LEU A 80 46.93 -17.08 -28.21
N LYS A 81 46.07 -16.16 -27.73
CA LYS A 81 46.51 -15.04 -26.90
C LYS A 81 46.92 -15.48 -25.48
N PRO A 82 47.73 -14.70 -24.75
CA PRO A 82 48.01 -14.97 -23.34
C PRO A 82 46.75 -14.93 -22.45
N LYS A 83 46.70 -15.74 -21.39
CA LYS A 83 45.56 -15.86 -20.47
C LYS A 83 44.99 -14.51 -19.98
N ILE A 84 45.87 -13.55 -19.67
CA ILE A 84 45.47 -12.22 -19.17
C ILE A 84 44.47 -11.50 -20.08
N TYR A 85 44.55 -11.71 -21.40
CA TYR A 85 43.62 -11.10 -22.35
C TYR A 85 42.19 -11.65 -22.20
N TYR A 86 42.06 -12.95 -21.93
CA TYR A 86 40.78 -13.60 -21.69
C TYR A 86 40.20 -13.23 -20.33
N ASP A 87 41.03 -13.15 -19.29
CA ASP A 87 40.58 -12.70 -17.97
C ASP A 87 40.03 -11.26 -18.06
N VAL A 88 40.76 -10.36 -18.74
CA VAL A 88 40.29 -8.98 -18.98
C VAL A 88 38.99 -8.96 -19.78
N ALA A 89 38.91 -9.74 -20.86
CA ALA A 89 37.68 -9.85 -21.66
C ALA A 89 36.50 -10.38 -20.83
N PHE A 90 36.71 -11.44 -20.04
CA PHE A 90 35.70 -12.03 -19.15
C PHE A 90 35.12 -11.00 -18.19
N PHE A 91 35.97 -10.28 -17.46
CA PHE A 91 35.51 -9.25 -16.52
C PHE A 91 34.81 -8.10 -17.24
N TYR A 92 35.33 -7.66 -18.38
CA TYR A 92 34.77 -6.56 -19.14
C TYR A 92 33.37 -6.87 -19.69
N PHE A 93 33.20 -8.02 -20.36
CA PHE A 93 31.91 -8.45 -20.90
C PHE A 93 30.89 -8.76 -19.80
N SER A 94 31.34 -9.36 -18.68
CA SER A 94 30.49 -9.58 -17.50
C SER A 94 30.02 -8.26 -16.89
N ALA A 95 30.91 -7.27 -16.77
CA ALA A 95 30.58 -5.95 -16.26
C ALA A 95 29.54 -5.25 -17.16
N ILE A 96 29.71 -5.30 -18.48
CA ILE A 96 28.73 -4.74 -19.43
C ILE A 96 27.37 -5.41 -19.27
N SER A 97 27.34 -6.73 -19.15
CA SER A 97 26.10 -7.48 -18.97
C SER A 97 25.35 -7.06 -17.68
N ILE A 98 26.09 -6.94 -16.57
CA ILE A 98 25.54 -6.53 -15.28
C ILE A 98 25.07 -5.07 -15.31
N ILE A 99 25.88 -4.17 -15.85
CA ILE A 99 25.52 -2.75 -16.03
C ILE A 99 24.27 -2.62 -16.90
N GLY A 100 24.21 -3.37 -18.01
CA GLY A 100 23.06 -3.42 -18.89
C GLY A 100 21.77 -3.86 -18.20
N PHE A 101 21.87 -4.83 -17.28
CA PHE A 101 20.74 -5.25 -16.45
C PHE A 101 20.26 -4.13 -15.51
N PHE A 102 21.17 -3.41 -14.84
CA PHE A 102 20.78 -2.29 -13.98
C PHE A 102 20.20 -1.10 -14.76
N ILE A 103 20.72 -0.81 -15.96
CA ILE A 103 20.15 0.20 -16.85
C ILE A 103 18.72 -0.18 -17.24
N LEU A 104 18.46 -1.45 -17.56
CA LEU A 104 17.10 -1.92 -17.82
C LEU A 104 16.18 -1.68 -16.62
N LEU A 105 16.61 -2.03 -15.39
CA LEU A 105 15.79 -1.80 -14.18
C LEU A 105 15.45 -0.32 -14.00
N TYR A 106 16.41 0.57 -14.31
CA TYR A 106 16.21 2.00 -14.27
C TYR A 106 15.20 2.48 -15.35
N ILE A 107 15.33 1.99 -16.59
CA ILE A 107 14.39 2.28 -17.69
C ILE A 107 12.98 1.79 -17.35
N VAL A 108 12.84 0.61 -16.74
CA VAL A 108 11.55 0.08 -16.25
C VAL A 108 10.93 1.05 -15.26
N ASN A 109 11.70 1.59 -14.31
CA ASN A 109 11.20 2.55 -13.33
C ASN A 109 10.79 3.88 -13.99
N LEU A 110 11.57 4.42 -14.92
CA LEU A 110 11.19 5.62 -15.69
C LEU A 110 9.90 5.41 -16.49
N ARG A 111 9.75 4.23 -17.12
CA ARG A 111 8.50 3.88 -17.80
C ARG A 111 7.33 3.86 -16.83
N HIS A 112 7.51 3.31 -15.63
CA HIS A 112 6.48 3.35 -14.60
C HIS A 112 6.14 4.79 -14.16
N ASP A 113 7.10 5.69 -14.08
CA ASP A 113 6.80 7.09 -13.78
C ASP A 113 5.97 7.74 -14.91
N ALA A 114 6.33 7.50 -16.18
CA ALA A 114 5.54 7.96 -17.32
C ALA A 114 4.08 7.43 -17.29
N LEU A 115 3.88 6.16 -16.92
CA LEU A 115 2.54 5.58 -16.78
C LEU A 115 1.77 6.15 -15.58
N LEU A 116 2.46 6.56 -14.51
CA LEU A 116 1.85 7.25 -13.37
C LEU A 116 1.29 8.61 -13.81
N TYR A 117 2.09 9.40 -14.54
CA TYR A 117 1.65 10.68 -15.07
C TYR A 117 0.45 10.53 -16.00
N ALA A 118 0.47 9.54 -16.90
CA ALA A 118 -0.68 9.25 -17.76
C ALA A 118 -1.97 8.95 -16.95
N ARG A 119 -1.86 8.21 -15.83
CA ARG A 119 -3.00 7.95 -14.94
C ARG A 119 -3.49 9.19 -14.22
N ALA A 120 -2.57 10.07 -13.81
CA ALA A 120 -2.92 11.34 -13.17
C ALA A 120 -3.65 12.25 -14.16
N VAL A 121 -3.16 12.37 -15.39
CA VAL A 121 -3.84 13.07 -16.50
C VAL A 121 -5.25 12.51 -16.71
N ASN A 122 -5.43 11.19 -16.69
CA ASN A 122 -6.76 10.58 -16.82
C ASN A 122 -7.72 10.98 -15.69
N LYS A 123 -7.23 11.19 -14.47
CA LYS A 123 -8.06 11.72 -13.36
C LYS A 123 -8.49 13.16 -13.61
N VAL A 124 -7.57 14.01 -14.07
CA VAL A 124 -7.86 15.41 -14.38
C VAL A 124 -8.86 15.52 -15.53
N ARG A 125 -8.69 14.70 -16.58
CA ARG A 125 -9.66 14.59 -17.68
C ARG A 125 -11.03 14.18 -17.17
N ARG A 126 -11.10 13.14 -16.33
CA ARG A 126 -12.36 12.69 -15.72
C ARG A 126 -13.05 13.82 -14.96
N TYR A 127 -12.30 14.63 -14.21
CA TYR A 127 -12.85 15.80 -13.52
C TYR A 127 -13.52 16.77 -14.49
N PHE A 128 -12.85 17.18 -15.57
CA PHE A 128 -13.44 18.10 -16.56
C PHE A 128 -14.66 17.51 -17.26
N TYR A 129 -14.64 16.21 -17.56
CA TYR A 129 -15.81 15.54 -18.16
C TYR A 129 -17.01 15.51 -17.21
N GLU A 130 -16.81 15.13 -15.95
CA GLU A 130 -17.88 15.11 -14.94
C GLU A 130 -18.46 16.50 -14.64
N LYS A 131 -17.72 17.57 -14.99
CA LYS A 131 -18.16 18.96 -14.87
C LYS A 131 -18.68 19.59 -16.17
N SER A 132 -18.51 18.92 -17.31
CA SER A 132 -18.97 19.41 -18.60
C SER A 132 -20.46 19.15 -18.80
N ASN A 133 -21.14 20.05 -19.51
CA ASN A 133 -22.54 19.87 -19.92
C ASN A 133 -22.68 19.07 -21.24
N LEU A 134 -21.62 18.37 -21.67
CA LEU A 134 -21.60 17.64 -22.94
C LEU A 134 -22.55 16.44 -22.88
N SER A 135 -23.26 16.20 -23.97
CA SER A 135 -24.02 14.96 -24.14
C SER A 135 -23.07 13.76 -24.23
N PHE A 136 -23.55 12.57 -23.89
CA PHE A 136 -22.76 11.33 -23.99
C PHE A 136 -22.21 11.08 -25.40
N LYS A 137 -22.95 11.47 -26.45
CA LYS A 137 -22.52 11.31 -27.85
C LYS A 137 -21.36 12.24 -28.20
N GLU A 138 -21.45 13.51 -27.80
CA GLU A 138 -20.34 14.47 -27.96
C GLU A 138 -19.11 14.03 -27.18
N TYR A 139 -19.32 13.57 -25.94
CA TYR A 139 -18.26 12.99 -25.11
C TYR A 139 -17.52 11.85 -25.81
N MET A 140 -18.24 10.88 -26.38
CA MET A 140 -17.62 9.75 -27.07
C MET A 140 -16.84 10.19 -28.31
N ASN A 141 -17.25 11.27 -28.98
CA ASN A 141 -16.50 11.83 -30.12
C ASN A 141 -15.18 12.49 -29.69
N TYR A 142 -15.11 13.06 -28.48
CA TYR A 142 -13.87 13.64 -27.94
C TYR A 142 -13.00 12.63 -27.17
N GLN A 143 -13.51 11.44 -26.88
CA GLN A 143 -12.82 10.47 -26.05
C GLN A 143 -11.86 9.58 -26.85
N GLU A 144 -10.66 10.10 -27.13
CA GLU A 144 -9.59 9.30 -27.75
C GLU A 144 -8.79 8.46 -26.73
N LEU A 145 -8.73 8.90 -25.47
CA LEU A 145 -7.95 8.25 -24.41
C LEU A 145 -8.83 7.80 -23.23
N PRO A 146 -8.42 6.78 -22.47
CA PRO A 146 -9.16 6.32 -21.31
C PRO A 146 -9.22 7.39 -20.21
N THR A 147 -10.35 7.50 -19.52
CA THR A 147 -10.54 8.39 -18.36
C THR A 147 -10.33 7.67 -17.02
N THR A 148 -10.16 6.35 -17.04
CA THR A 148 -9.97 5.55 -15.83
C THR A 148 -8.57 5.70 -15.26
N SER A 149 -8.45 6.07 -13.98
CA SER A 149 -7.17 6.20 -13.26
C SER A 149 -6.36 4.91 -13.12
N SER A 150 -6.96 3.75 -13.42
CA SER A 150 -6.30 2.44 -13.38
C SER A 150 -5.63 2.04 -14.70
N LYS A 151 -5.88 2.79 -15.78
CA LYS A 151 -5.27 2.59 -17.10
C LYS A 151 -4.31 3.76 -17.41
N PRO A 152 -3.18 3.50 -18.09
CA PRO A 152 -2.67 2.20 -18.57
C PRO A 152 -2.16 1.30 -17.42
N LYS A 153 -2.09 -0.03 -17.61
CA LYS A 153 -1.52 -0.97 -16.61
C LYS A 153 0.00 -0.86 -16.58
N TYR A 154 0.63 -1.05 -15.41
CA TYR A 154 2.10 -1.05 -15.28
C TYR A 154 2.82 -2.17 -16.01
N TYR A 155 2.14 -3.32 -16.12
CA TYR A 155 2.63 -4.46 -16.86
C TYR A 155 2.08 -4.39 -18.30
N GLU A 156 2.93 -3.98 -19.22
CA GLU A 156 2.62 -3.81 -20.64
C GLU A 156 3.24 -4.96 -21.45
N LYS A 157 2.39 -5.82 -22.02
CA LYS A 157 2.83 -6.99 -22.83
C LYS A 157 3.17 -6.64 -24.28
N THR A 158 2.58 -5.58 -24.83
CA THR A 158 2.65 -5.29 -26.26
C THR A 158 3.72 -4.25 -26.56
N PHE A 159 3.74 -3.15 -25.82
CA PHE A 159 4.63 -2.03 -26.11
C PHE A 159 6.01 -2.15 -25.47
N PHE A 160 6.07 -2.43 -24.16
CA PHE A 160 7.34 -2.42 -23.42
C PHE A 160 8.03 -3.80 -23.35
N PHE A 161 7.26 -4.90 -23.43
CA PHE A 161 7.81 -6.25 -23.34
C PHE A 161 8.79 -6.61 -24.47
N PRO A 162 8.59 -6.22 -25.74
CA PRO A 162 9.59 -6.44 -26.78
C PRO A 162 10.94 -5.78 -26.46
N LEU A 163 10.92 -4.56 -25.90
CA LEU A 163 12.13 -3.88 -25.45
C LEU A 163 12.84 -4.67 -24.36
N LEU A 164 12.09 -5.18 -23.38
CA LEU A 164 12.63 -6.05 -22.32
C LEU A 164 13.32 -7.30 -22.89
N ILE A 165 12.72 -7.96 -23.89
CA ILE A 165 13.32 -9.13 -24.55
C ILE A 165 14.65 -8.75 -25.18
N VAL A 166 14.71 -7.64 -25.93
CA VAL A 166 15.94 -7.18 -26.59
C VAL A 166 17.05 -6.94 -25.57
N PHE A 167 16.77 -6.21 -24.50
CA PHE A 167 17.75 -5.99 -23.41
C PHE A 167 18.23 -7.30 -22.80
N ALA A 168 17.30 -8.21 -22.51
CA ALA A 168 17.65 -9.48 -21.88
C ALA A 168 18.52 -10.35 -22.80
N LEU A 169 18.18 -10.45 -24.09
CA LEU A 169 18.98 -11.19 -25.07
C LEU A 169 20.37 -10.62 -25.23
N ILE A 170 20.50 -9.29 -25.32
CA ILE A 170 21.79 -8.62 -25.47
C ILE A 170 22.65 -8.83 -24.22
N ASN A 171 22.11 -8.59 -23.03
CA ASN A 171 22.85 -8.76 -21.78
C ASN A 171 23.27 -10.22 -21.61
N CYS A 172 22.39 -11.19 -21.89
CA CYS A 172 22.69 -12.62 -21.88
C CYS A 172 23.76 -12.99 -22.92
N GLY A 173 23.72 -12.38 -24.11
CA GLY A 173 24.73 -12.55 -25.15
C GLY A 173 26.11 -12.15 -24.68
N PHE A 174 26.25 -10.97 -24.06
CA PHE A 174 27.53 -10.54 -23.49
C PHE A 174 28.02 -11.45 -22.35
N LEU A 175 27.13 -11.89 -21.48
CA LEU A 175 27.50 -12.83 -20.42
C LEU A 175 27.98 -14.17 -21.01
N HIS A 176 27.27 -14.69 -22.01
CA HIS A 176 27.69 -15.89 -22.74
C HIS A 176 29.06 -15.71 -23.39
N THR A 177 29.30 -14.59 -24.08
CA THR A 177 30.61 -14.29 -24.69
C THR A 177 31.71 -14.22 -23.64
N ALA A 178 31.46 -13.64 -22.46
CA ALA A 178 32.42 -13.60 -21.36
C ALA A 178 32.87 -15.02 -20.96
N PHE A 179 31.92 -15.90 -20.66
CA PHE A 179 32.22 -17.28 -20.26
C PHE A 179 32.83 -18.09 -21.41
N ALA A 180 32.35 -17.92 -22.64
CA ALA A 180 32.86 -18.63 -23.81
C ALA A 180 34.34 -18.33 -24.06
N LEU A 181 34.74 -17.05 -24.00
CA LEU A 181 36.13 -16.64 -24.14
C LEU A 181 36.98 -17.19 -22.99
N HIS A 182 36.50 -17.10 -21.74
CA HIS A 182 37.24 -17.61 -20.58
C HIS A 182 37.48 -19.13 -20.65
N MET A 183 36.50 -19.89 -21.13
CA MET A 183 36.60 -21.34 -21.32
C MET A 183 37.68 -21.75 -22.34
N CYS A 184 38.10 -20.87 -23.24
CA CYS A 184 39.19 -21.16 -24.18
C CYS A 184 40.54 -21.35 -23.48
N VAL A 185 40.74 -20.77 -22.29
CA VAL A 185 42.02 -20.80 -21.56
C VAL A 185 41.93 -21.42 -20.17
N SER A 186 40.74 -21.50 -19.58
CA SER A 186 40.59 -22.11 -18.26
C SER A 186 39.27 -22.87 -18.10
N PRO A 187 39.30 -24.10 -17.56
CA PRO A 187 38.09 -24.82 -17.20
C PRO A 187 37.48 -24.36 -15.87
N TYR A 188 38.04 -23.33 -15.21
CA TYR A 188 37.57 -22.84 -13.91
C TYR A 188 37.39 -21.32 -13.91
N VAL A 189 36.47 -20.79 -13.08
CA VAL A 189 36.08 -19.36 -13.07
C VAL A 189 37.25 -18.44 -12.72
N PHE A 190 38.00 -18.75 -11.67
CA PHE A 190 39.13 -17.93 -11.24
C PHE A 190 40.47 -18.42 -11.81
N GLY A 191 40.42 -19.55 -12.52
CA GLY A 191 41.59 -20.22 -13.09
C GLY A 191 42.56 -20.72 -12.04
N PHE A 192 42.07 -21.03 -10.84
CA PHE A 192 42.79 -21.65 -9.75
C PHE A 192 42.40 -23.14 -9.69
N SER A 193 43.36 -24.05 -9.68
CA SER A 193 43.08 -25.48 -9.47
C SER A 193 42.89 -25.85 -7.99
N TYR A 194 42.61 -24.87 -7.12
CA TYR A 194 42.46 -25.06 -5.68
C TYR A 194 41.04 -25.49 -5.31
N ILE A 195 40.91 -26.14 -4.15
CA ILE A 195 39.63 -26.55 -3.54
C ILE A 195 38.79 -25.29 -3.32
N GLY A 196 37.81 -25.07 -4.20
CA GLY A 196 36.90 -23.92 -4.14
C GLY A 196 36.66 -23.21 -5.48
N ASP A 197 37.47 -23.45 -6.51
CA ASP A 197 37.16 -22.92 -7.84
C ASP A 197 36.04 -23.72 -8.52
N ILE A 198 35.19 -23.02 -9.26
CA ILE A 198 33.97 -23.60 -9.84
C ILE A 198 34.31 -24.05 -11.26
N PRO A 199 34.13 -25.34 -11.61
CA PRO A 199 34.36 -25.79 -12.97
C PRO A 199 33.34 -25.14 -13.91
N ILE A 200 33.82 -24.42 -14.91
CA ILE A 200 32.99 -23.86 -15.96
C ILE A 200 32.75 -24.95 -16.99
N THR A 201 31.56 -25.54 -16.93
CA THR A 201 31.05 -26.42 -17.97
C THR A 201 30.07 -25.65 -18.85
N ASN A 202 29.87 -26.09 -20.10
CA ASN A 202 28.83 -25.53 -20.97
C ASN A 202 27.45 -25.61 -20.32
N GLN A 203 27.16 -26.69 -19.60
CA GLN A 203 25.89 -26.87 -18.89
C GLN A 203 25.70 -25.83 -17.77
N LEU A 204 26.73 -25.61 -16.95
CA LEU A 204 26.67 -24.60 -15.89
C LEU A 204 26.53 -23.19 -16.46
N THR A 205 27.27 -22.88 -17.53
CA THR A 205 27.19 -21.59 -18.23
C THR A 205 25.79 -21.34 -18.77
N MET A 206 25.19 -22.33 -19.44
CA MET A 206 23.81 -22.23 -19.94
C MET A 206 22.79 -22.09 -18.81
N LEU A 207 23.00 -22.74 -17.67
CA LEU A 207 22.17 -22.56 -16.48
C LEU A 207 22.28 -21.12 -15.94
N ILE A 208 23.49 -20.58 -15.81
CA ILE A 208 23.72 -19.19 -15.34
C ILE A 208 23.04 -18.20 -16.28
N ILE A 209 23.21 -18.35 -17.60
CA ILE A 209 22.57 -17.47 -18.59
C ILE A 209 21.05 -17.58 -18.52
N SER A 210 20.50 -18.79 -18.36
CA SER A 210 19.06 -19.01 -18.23
C SER A 210 18.49 -18.36 -16.97
N LEU A 211 19.18 -18.48 -15.84
CA LEU A 211 18.80 -17.81 -14.59
C LEU A 211 18.88 -16.29 -14.76
N PHE A 212 19.93 -15.77 -15.40
CA PHE A 212 20.08 -14.34 -15.65
C PHE A 212 18.98 -13.81 -16.58
N LEU A 213 18.59 -14.56 -17.61
CA LEU A 213 17.44 -14.25 -18.46
C LEU A 213 16.13 -14.21 -17.64
N LEU A 214 15.89 -15.20 -16.79
CA LEU A 214 14.73 -15.24 -15.90
C LEU A 214 14.72 -14.06 -14.91
N LEU A 215 15.88 -13.59 -14.45
CA LEU A 215 15.97 -12.42 -13.57
C LEU A 215 15.44 -11.15 -14.26
N HIS A 216 15.71 -10.93 -15.55
CA HIS A 216 15.19 -9.77 -16.28
C HIS A 216 13.66 -9.72 -16.24
N PHE A 217 13.02 -10.85 -16.58
CA PHE A 217 11.57 -10.96 -16.56
C PHE A 217 11.00 -10.92 -15.14
N GLY A 218 11.65 -11.61 -14.20
CA GLY A 218 11.25 -11.66 -12.80
C GLY A 218 11.23 -10.28 -12.16
N PHE A 219 12.28 -9.48 -12.36
CA PHE A 219 12.35 -8.11 -11.85
C PHE A 219 11.35 -7.18 -12.54
N TYR A 220 11.14 -7.28 -13.86
CA TYR A 220 10.10 -6.48 -14.54
C TYR A 220 8.70 -6.76 -13.96
N VAL A 221 8.34 -8.04 -13.79
CA VAL A 221 7.05 -8.44 -13.20
C VAL A 221 6.96 -7.95 -11.75
N LEU A 222 8.01 -8.15 -10.94
CA LEU A 222 8.06 -7.75 -9.54
C LEU A 222 7.91 -6.23 -9.38
N LEU A 223 8.67 -5.44 -10.14
CA LEU A 223 8.61 -3.97 -10.10
C LEU A 223 7.24 -3.47 -10.57
N SER A 224 6.71 -4.02 -11.66
CA SER A 224 5.38 -3.65 -12.19
C SER A 224 4.28 -3.97 -11.18
N TYR A 225 4.36 -5.14 -10.54
CA TYR A 225 3.44 -5.54 -9.48
C TYR A 225 3.54 -4.64 -8.25
N ARG A 226 4.76 -4.36 -7.77
CA ARG A 226 5.01 -3.47 -6.63
C ARG A 226 4.45 -2.08 -6.92
N ARG A 227 4.72 -1.52 -8.11
CA ARG A 227 4.20 -0.20 -8.49
C ARG A 227 2.68 -0.18 -8.53
N GLN A 228 2.07 -1.22 -9.11
CA GLN A 228 0.62 -1.35 -9.24
C GLN A 228 -0.10 -1.50 -7.90
N ASN A 229 0.44 -2.28 -6.98
CA ASN A 229 -0.33 -2.76 -5.81
C ASN A 229 0.19 -2.26 -4.47
N ILE A 230 1.44 -1.81 -4.39
CA ILE A 230 2.06 -1.38 -3.13
C ILE A 230 2.28 0.13 -3.15
N TYR A 231 2.88 0.66 -4.21
CA TYR A 231 3.32 2.05 -4.24
C TYR A 231 2.15 3.05 -4.36
N LEU A 232 1.24 2.84 -5.31
CA LEU A 232 0.10 3.77 -5.52
C LEU A 232 -1.12 3.48 -4.66
N LYS A 233 -1.10 2.36 -3.95
CA LYS A 233 -2.27 1.73 -3.36
C LYS A 233 -1.90 1.26 -1.97
N ASN A 234 -1.66 2.19 -1.05
CA ASN A 234 -1.87 1.89 0.34
C ASN A 234 -3.38 1.74 0.56
N PHE A 235 -3.89 0.57 0.15
CA PHE A 235 -5.23 0.10 0.49
C PHE A 235 -5.26 -0.25 1.97
N SER A 236 -4.87 0.66 2.85
CA SER A 236 -5.00 0.47 4.28
C SER A 236 -6.25 1.23 4.72
N ILE A 237 -7.08 0.55 5.51
CA ILE A 237 -8.20 1.18 6.21
C ILE A 237 -7.99 0.97 7.70
N GLY A 238 -8.04 2.07 8.44
CA GLY A 238 -8.12 2.07 9.89
C GLY A 238 -9.56 1.97 10.33
N ILE A 239 -9.82 1.18 11.36
CA ILE A 239 -11.15 0.98 11.92
C ILE A 239 -11.00 1.10 13.43
N ASP A 240 -11.62 2.12 14.03
CA ASP A 240 -11.81 2.12 15.47
C ASP A 240 -12.71 0.95 15.90
N ILE A 241 -12.54 0.44 17.11
CA ILE A 241 -13.33 -0.67 17.62
C ILE A 241 -14.58 -0.17 18.34
N ASP A 242 -14.40 0.86 19.14
CA ASP A 242 -15.31 1.32 20.18
C ASP A 242 -16.36 2.24 19.56
N GLY A 243 -17.62 1.86 19.63
CA GLY A 243 -18.70 2.58 18.91
C GLY A 243 -18.70 2.39 17.39
N VAL A 244 -17.61 1.94 16.76
CA VAL A 244 -17.54 1.69 15.31
C VAL A 244 -17.78 0.22 14.95
N LEU A 245 -17.05 -0.70 15.60
CA LEU A 245 -17.14 -2.13 15.32
C LEU A 245 -18.15 -2.83 16.21
N ASN A 246 -18.34 -2.32 17.43
CA ASN A 246 -19.25 -2.88 18.43
C ASN A 246 -20.37 -1.89 18.81
N ASN A 247 -21.42 -2.40 19.43
CA ASN A 247 -22.49 -1.61 20.04
C ASN A 247 -22.11 -1.19 21.47
N GLN A 248 -21.03 -0.40 21.61
CA GLN A 248 -20.48 -0.09 22.94
C GLN A 248 -21.48 0.63 23.85
N THR A 249 -22.25 1.58 23.32
CA THR A 249 -23.21 2.38 24.10
C THR A 249 -24.29 1.50 24.71
N GLU A 250 -24.93 0.67 23.90
CA GLU A 250 -25.97 -0.27 24.35
C GLU A 250 -25.40 -1.33 25.29
N HIS A 251 -24.16 -1.78 25.04
CA HIS A 251 -23.47 -2.72 25.90
C HIS A 251 -23.10 -2.11 27.26
N PHE A 252 -22.67 -0.86 27.29
CA PHE A 252 -22.45 -0.13 28.54
C PHE A 252 -23.74 0.00 29.35
N ILE A 253 -24.85 0.33 28.69
CA ILE A 253 -26.18 0.45 29.33
C ILE A 253 -26.65 -0.87 29.93
N SER A 254 -26.45 -1.99 29.23
CA SER A 254 -26.83 -3.30 29.78
C SER A 254 -25.99 -3.64 31.02
N TRP A 255 -24.68 -3.39 30.97
CA TRP A 255 -23.77 -3.69 32.06
C TRP A 255 -23.93 -2.78 33.27
N ILE A 256 -24.19 -1.48 33.07
CA ILE A 256 -24.46 -0.58 34.19
C ILE A 256 -25.75 -1.00 34.91
N LYS A 257 -26.81 -1.37 34.17
CA LYS A 257 -28.04 -1.91 34.75
C LYS A 257 -27.79 -3.21 35.52
N THR A 258 -26.98 -4.11 35.00
CA THR A 258 -26.61 -5.35 35.69
C THR A 258 -25.84 -5.09 36.99
N LEU A 259 -24.90 -4.14 36.99
CA LEU A 259 -24.02 -3.91 38.14
C LEU A 259 -24.68 -3.03 39.21
N THR A 260 -25.40 -1.98 38.81
CA THR A 260 -25.93 -0.94 39.71
C THR A 260 -27.47 -0.90 39.79
N GLY A 261 -28.17 -1.55 38.86
CA GLY A 261 -29.63 -1.48 38.75
C GLY A 261 -30.16 -0.23 38.06
N LYS A 262 -29.28 0.69 37.64
CA LYS A 262 -29.69 1.93 36.96
C LYS A 262 -30.02 1.68 35.50
N ASP A 263 -31.17 2.18 35.06
CA ASP A 263 -31.60 2.13 33.67
C ASP A 263 -31.31 3.47 32.99
N ILE A 264 -30.76 3.44 31.78
CA ILE A 264 -30.31 4.63 31.05
C ILE A 264 -30.76 4.50 29.60
N GLU A 265 -31.29 5.59 29.04
CA GLU A 265 -31.57 5.66 27.62
C GLU A 265 -30.30 5.97 26.82
N ALA A 266 -30.08 5.28 25.68
CA ALA A 266 -28.91 5.50 24.83
C ALA A 266 -28.77 6.95 24.34
N ASN A 267 -29.88 7.62 24.04
CA ASN A 267 -29.91 9.00 23.59
C ASN A 267 -29.55 10.02 24.70
N ALA A 268 -29.54 9.59 25.97
CA ALA A 268 -29.11 10.44 27.07
C ALA A 268 -27.58 10.62 27.09
N ILE A 269 -26.81 9.66 26.56
CA ILE A 269 -25.35 9.69 26.52
C ILE A 269 -24.89 10.61 25.38
N LYS A 270 -24.68 11.89 25.71
CA LYS A 270 -24.28 12.96 24.79
C LYS A 270 -22.79 13.26 24.81
N GLU A 271 -22.05 12.65 25.73
CA GLU A 271 -20.62 12.88 25.94
C GLU A 271 -19.92 11.62 26.43
N ILE A 272 -18.63 11.48 26.09
CA ILE A 272 -17.74 10.45 26.61
C ILE A 272 -16.56 11.18 27.29
N PRO A 273 -16.16 10.82 28.53
CA PRO A 273 -16.71 9.75 29.39
C PRO A 273 -18.18 9.91 29.79
N VAL A 274 -18.86 8.79 30.06
CA VAL A 274 -20.32 8.78 30.34
C VAL A 274 -20.64 9.55 31.63
N SER A 275 -19.76 9.49 32.62
CA SER A 275 -19.87 10.24 33.88
C SER A 275 -19.92 11.76 33.73
N LEU A 276 -19.51 12.32 32.58
CA LEU A 276 -19.63 13.76 32.32
C LEU A 276 -21.05 14.20 31.95
N ASN A 277 -21.96 13.27 31.65
CA ASN A 277 -23.33 13.61 31.28
C ASN A 277 -24.17 13.95 32.53
N LEU A 278 -24.35 15.24 32.77
CA LEU A 278 -25.22 15.74 33.84
C LEU A 278 -26.66 15.23 33.65
N GLY A 279 -27.26 14.69 34.72
CA GLY A 279 -28.65 14.25 34.73
C GLY A 279 -28.89 12.76 34.45
N ILE A 280 -27.90 12.00 33.97
CA ILE A 280 -28.03 10.53 33.83
C ILE A 280 -27.84 9.83 35.19
N GLY A 281 -27.19 10.49 36.15
CA GLY A 281 -26.98 9.96 37.49
C GLY A 281 -25.94 8.84 37.55
N ILE A 282 -25.02 8.77 36.57
CA ILE A 282 -23.88 7.84 36.59
C ILE A 282 -22.65 8.56 37.11
N SER A 283 -22.11 8.06 38.21
CA SER A 283 -20.84 8.53 38.76
C SER A 283 -19.64 7.95 38.03
N ASP A 284 -18.51 8.64 38.09
CA ASP A 284 -17.22 8.16 37.57
C ASP A 284 -16.82 6.79 38.16
N LEU A 285 -17.16 6.53 39.44
CA LEU A 285 -16.92 5.25 40.10
C LEU A 285 -17.70 4.10 39.46
N GLU A 286 -18.96 4.34 39.08
CA GLU A 286 -19.82 3.36 38.43
C GLU A 286 -19.41 3.11 36.99
N GLU A 287 -18.98 4.14 36.26
CA GLU A 287 -18.39 3.99 34.93
C GLU A 287 -17.10 3.13 35.00
N ARG A 288 -16.21 3.43 35.95
CA ARG A 288 -15.01 2.63 36.23
C ARG A 288 -15.37 1.19 36.63
N LEU A 289 -16.45 0.97 37.38
CA LEU A 289 -16.90 -0.37 37.76
C LEU A 289 -17.21 -1.23 36.52
N VAL A 290 -17.93 -0.68 35.54
CA VAL A 290 -18.23 -1.37 34.26
C VAL A 290 -16.94 -1.70 33.51
N PHE A 291 -16.08 -0.71 33.24
CA PHE A 291 -14.89 -0.91 32.41
C PHE A 291 -13.78 -1.73 33.08
N ASN A 292 -13.78 -1.83 34.41
CA ASN A 292 -12.88 -2.74 35.15
C ASN A 292 -13.45 -4.16 35.28
N THR A 293 -14.61 -4.48 34.71
CA THR A 293 -15.18 -5.83 34.67
C THR A 293 -14.70 -6.58 33.43
N LYS A 294 -14.13 -7.78 33.58
CA LYS A 294 -13.52 -8.55 32.48
C LYS A 294 -14.56 -8.99 31.45
N GLU A 295 -15.69 -9.48 31.92
CA GLU A 295 -16.77 -10.05 31.12
C GLU A 295 -17.42 -8.99 30.22
N TYR A 296 -17.41 -7.72 30.61
CA TYR A 296 -17.81 -6.59 29.75
C TYR A 296 -17.04 -6.62 28.41
N TRP A 297 -15.72 -6.81 28.45
CA TRP A 297 -14.87 -6.83 27.26
C TRP A 297 -14.98 -8.12 26.45
N GLU A 298 -15.21 -9.25 27.11
CA GLU A 298 -15.34 -10.56 26.45
C GLU A 298 -16.67 -10.72 25.72
N SER A 299 -17.72 -10.02 26.19
CA SER A 299 -19.10 -10.12 25.69
C SER A 299 -19.50 -9.01 24.72
N LEU A 300 -18.56 -8.17 24.24
CA LEU A 300 -18.85 -7.09 23.30
C LEU A 300 -19.60 -7.61 22.06
N ILE A 301 -20.72 -6.97 21.73
CA ILE A 301 -21.55 -7.34 20.59
C ILE A 301 -21.09 -6.58 19.35
N ILE A 302 -20.76 -7.31 18.28
CA ILE A 302 -20.36 -6.72 16.98
C ILE A 302 -21.59 -6.10 16.32
N LYS A 303 -21.43 -4.92 15.72
CA LYS A 303 -22.49 -4.28 14.94
C LYS A 303 -22.96 -5.17 13.78
N ASP A 304 -24.24 -5.07 13.45
CA ASP A 304 -24.83 -5.79 12.33
C ASP A 304 -24.05 -5.57 11.04
N ASN A 305 -23.87 -6.66 10.29
CA ASN A 305 -23.11 -6.72 9.03
C ASN A 305 -21.63 -6.29 9.09
N ALA A 306 -21.09 -5.78 10.21
CA ALA A 306 -19.72 -5.28 10.28
C ALA A 306 -18.70 -6.36 9.88
N ALA A 307 -18.83 -7.55 10.46
CA ALA A 307 -17.95 -8.68 10.18
C ALA A 307 -17.92 -9.05 8.68
N LYS A 308 -19.12 -9.13 8.09
CA LYS A 308 -19.33 -9.43 6.67
C LYS A 308 -18.76 -8.34 5.76
N ARG A 309 -19.04 -7.06 6.04
CA ARG A 309 -18.59 -5.94 5.21
C ARG A 309 -17.09 -5.75 5.26
N ILE A 310 -16.46 -5.84 6.42
CA ILE A 310 -14.99 -5.77 6.50
C ILE A 310 -14.34 -6.95 5.76
N ASN A 311 -14.96 -8.13 5.77
CA ASN A 311 -14.51 -9.25 4.93
C ASN A 311 -14.67 -8.94 3.43
N ASP A 312 -15.77 -8.32 3.01
CA ASP A 312 -15.95 -7.84 1.63
C ASP A 312 -14.91 -6.77 1.27
N LEU A 313 -14.59 -5.84 2.18
CA LEU A 313 -13.55 -4.81 1.98
C LEU A 313 -12.20 -5.47 1.67
N GLN A 314 -11.82 -6.48 2.43
CA GLN A 314 -10.59 -7.22 2.18
C GLN A 314 -10.63 -8.04 0.89
N LYS A 315 -11.70 -8.79 0.64
CA LYS A 315 -11.80 -9.73 -0.49
C LYS A 315 -12.00 -9.02 -1.84
N ARG A 316 -12.86 -8.01 -1.89
CA ARG A 316 -13.27 -7.36 -3.15
C ARG A 316 -12.35 -6.19 -3.51
N PHE A 317 -11.95 -5.39 -2.53
CA PHE A 317 -11.14 -4.20 -2.76
C PHE A 317 -9.66 -4.38 -2.42
N GLY A 318 -9.29 -5.48 -1.73
CA GLY A 318 -7.90 -5.76 -1.37
C GLY A 318 -7.38 -4.96 -0.18
N TYR A 319 -8.26 -4.41 0.67
CA TYR A 319 -7.85 -3.59 1.81
C TYR A 319 -7.10 -4.39 2.89
N LYS A 320 -5.98 -3.82 3.35
CA LYS A 320 -5.27 -4.14 4.58
C LYS A 320 -6.00 -3.49 5.75
N ILE A 321 -6.78 -4.29 6.46
CA ILE A 321 -7.55 -3.83 7.61
C ILE A 321 -6.67 -3.72 8.86
N LYS A 322 -6.75 -2.59 9.56
CA LYS A 322 -6.10 -2.35 10.85
C LYS A 322 -7.14 -1.87 11.86
N PHE A 323 -7.23 -2.57 12.98
CA PHE A 323 -8.15 -2.21 14.06
C PHE A 323 -7.40 -1.41 15.12
N PHE A 324 -8.00 -0.33 15.59
CA PHE A 324 -7.47 0.55 16.62
C PHE A 324 -8.43 0.58 17.79
N SER A 325 -7.88 0.61 19.00
CA SER A 325 -8.64 0.91 20.20
C SER A 325 -7.67 1.42 21.26
N TYR A 326 -8.12 2.45 21.96
CA TYR A 326 -7.43 2.96 23.13
C TYR A 326 -7.91 2.19 24.37
N ARG A 327 -7.02 1.35 24.91
CA ARG A 327 -7.30 0.48 26.06
C ARG A 327 -6.27 0.71 27.17
N ASP A 328 -6.36 1.83 27.89
CA ASP A 328 -5.56 2.03 29.11
C ASP A 328 -6.21 1.44 30.37
N TRP A 329 -7.21 0.57 30.18
CA TRP A 329 -7.89 -0.18 31.22
C TRP A 329 -7.05 -1.38 31.72
N PRO A 330 -7.20 -1.79 32.98
CA PRO A 330 -8.06 -1.22 34.02
C PRO A 330 -7.54 0.15 34.53
N GLN A 331 -8.47 1.00 34.94
CA GLN A 331 -8.20 2.28 35.63
C GLN A 331 -8.95 2.26 36.96
N TYR A 332 -8.28 1.76 37.98
CA TYR A 332 -8.87 1.62 39.31
C TYR A 332 -8.85 2.93 40.11
N GLY A 333 -7.81 3.74 39.94
CA GLY A 333 -7.62 4.97 40.74
C GLY A 333 -7.35 4.67 42.22
N SER A 334 -7.75 5.58 43.12
CA SER A 334 -7.69 5.38 44.58
C SER A 334 -8.64 4.29 45.08
N ASP A 335 -9.61 3.89 44.28
CA ASP A 335 -10.75 3.08 44.69
C ASP A 335 -10.59 1.59 44.31
N GLU A 336 -9.35 1.15 44.04
CA GLU A 336 -9.06 -0.19 43.52
C GLU A 336 -9.67 -1.32 44.33
N THR A 337 -9.40 -1.33 45.64
CA THR A 337 -9.90 -2.37 46.55
C THR A 337 -11.43 -2.39 46.58
N TYR A 338 -12.05 -1.20 46.53
CA TYR A 338 -13.51 -1.05 46.57
C TYR A 338 -14.15 -1.55 45.27
N ILE A 339 -13.65 -1.10 44.11
CA ILE A 339 -14.14 -1.53 42.80
C ILE A 339 -14.00 -3.05 42.66
N LYS A 340 -12.83 -3.62 42.97
CA LYS A 340 -12.60 -5.07 42.91
C LYS A 340 -13.57 -5.85 43.80
N LYS A 341 -13.79 -5.35 45.03
CA LYS A 341 -14.73 -5.96 45.98
C LYS A 341 -16.14 -6.00 45.39
N ILE A 342 -16.65 -4.89 44.83
CA ILE A 342 -17.98 -4.86 44.23
C ILE A 342 -18.09 -5.84 43.06
N ILE A 343 -17.10 -5.87 42.16
CA ILE A 343 -17.10 -6.78 41.00
C ILE A 343 -17.21 -8.24 41.47
N ILE A 344 -16.44 -8.62 42.50
CA ILE A 344 -16.45 -9.97 43.07
C ILE A 344 -17.78 -10.28 43.78
N GLU A 345 -18.31 -9.35 44.58
CA GLU A 345 -19.60 -9.49 45.25
C GLU A 345 -20.77 -9.67 44.27
N LYS A 346 -20.65 -9.09 43.06
CA LYS A 346 -21.61 -9.25 41.96
C LYS A 346 -21.37 -10.52 41.14
N GLY A 347 -20.37 -11.35 41.47
CA GLY A 347 -20.08 -12.62 40.80
C GLY A 347 -19.30 -12.48 39.49
N PHE A 348 -18.59 -11.36 39.29
CA PHE A 348 -17.80 -11.09 38.08
C PHE A 348 -16.29 -11.07 38.36
N THR A 349 -15.48 -10.98 37.31
CA THR A 349 -14.01 -11.01 37.41
C THR A 349 -13.43 -9.61 37.19
N PRO A 350 -12.61 -9.08 38.13
CA PRO A 350 -11.89 -7.84 37.89
C PRO A 350 -10.87 -7.97 36.75
N LEU A 351 -10.84 -6.98 35.85
CA LEU A 351 -9.96 -6.96 34.69
C LEU A 351 -8.50 -6.78 35.10
N ASN A 352 -7.61 -7.59 34.51
CA ASN A 352 -6.17 -7.39 34.61
C ASN A 352 -5.61 -6.62 33.40
N LYS A 353 -4.70 -5.67 33.64
CA LYS A 353 -4.05 -4.86 32.58
C LYS A 353 -3.37 -5.68 31.48
N LYS A 354 -2.84 -6.85 31.82
CA LYS A 354 -2.17 -7.72 30.83
C LYS A 354 -3.17 -8.47 29.94
N GLU A 355 -4.42 -8.61 30.37
CA GLU A 355 -5.44 -9.39 29.67
C GLU A 355 -6.13 -8.61 28.55
N ILE A 356 -6.31 -7.29 28.67
CA ILE A 356 -7.16 -6.51 27.75
C ILE A 356 -6.74 -6.63 26.28
N SER A 357 -5.42 -6.65 26.02
CA SER A 357 -4.89 -6.83 24.66
C SER A 357 -5.16 -8.24 24.12
N HIS A 358 -5.12 -9.26 24.98
CA HIS A 358 -5.40 -10.63 24.60
C HIS A 358 -6.90 -10.82 24.35
N ILE A 359 -7.75 -10.33 25.26
CA ILE A 359 -9.21 -10.34 25.14
C ILE A 359 -9.64 -9.67 23.84
N THR A 360 -9.18 -8.44 23.58
CA THR A 360 -9.54 -7.70 22.36
C THR A 360 -9.08 -8.44 21.10
N SER A 361 -7.87 -9.01 21.11
CA SER A 361 -7.36 -9.77 19.97
C SER A 361 -8.14 -11.06 19.73
N LYS A 362 -8.50 -11.78 20.80
CA LYS A 362 -9.31 -13.00 20.74
C LYS A 362 -10.72 -12.68 20.25
N TRP A 363 -11.34 -11.62 20.76
CA TRP A 363 -12.65 -11.14 20.34
C TRP A 363 -12.68 -10.80 18.84
N ILE A 364 -11.72 -10.03 18.33
CA ILE A 364 -11.60 -9.76 16.88
C ILE A 364 -11.36 -11.04 16.10
N ASN A 365 -10.48 -11.93 16.57
CA ASN A 365 -10.24 -13.19 15.87
C ASN A 365 -11.51 -14.04 15.79
N ASN A 366 -12.30 -14.12 16.86
CA ASN A 366 -13.56 -14.86 16.86
C ASN A 366 -14.59 -14.20 15.92
N ALA A 367 -14.69 -12.87 15.94
CA ALA A 367 -15.56 -12.08 15.07
C ALA A 367 -15.32 -12.38 13.57
N PHE A 368 -14.08 -12.63 13.19
CA PHE A 368 -13.66 -12.63 11.79
C PHE A 368 -13.16 -13.97 11.25
N ASN A 369 -12.82 -14.94 12.09
CA ASN A 369 -12.28 -16.25 11.67
C ASN A 369 -13.32 -17.36 11.49
N THR A 370 -14.61 -17.09 11.73
CA THR A 370 -15.71 -18.05 11.52
C THR A 370 -15.91 -18.45 10.05
N SER A 371 -15.24 -17.76 9.12
CA SER A 371 -15.31 -18.04 7.68
C SER A 371 -13.95 -18.45 7.11
N LYS A 372 -13.22 -19.35 7.77
CA LYS A 372 -12.20 -20.12 7.04
C LYS A 372 -12.93 -20.87 5.92
N PRO A 373 -12.71 -20.55 4.64
CA PRO A 373 -13.31 -21.32 3.58
C PRO A 373 -12.81 -22.76 3.75
N LEU A 374 -13.74 -23.71 3.85
CA LEU A 374 -13.48 -25.14 3.64
C LEU A 374 -13.04 -25.31 2.19
N VAL A 375 -11.82 -24.89 1.88
CA VAL A 375 -11.18 -25.24 0.61
C VAL A 375 -10.83 -26.71 0.77
N LYS A 376 -11.68 -27.59 0.23
CA LYS A 376 -11.30 -28.99 -0.03
C LYS A 376 -10.14 -28.95 -1.01
N GLU A 377 -8.92 -29.07 -0.49
CA GLU A 377 -7.70 -28.99 -1.27
C GLU A 377 -7.47 -30.29 -2.05
N ASN A 378 -7.68 -30.23 -3.37
CA ASN A 378 -7.18 -31.27 -4.28
C ASN A 378 -5.64 -31.15 -4.39
N ILE A 379 -4.95 -32.24 -4.04
CA ILE A 379 -3.50 -32.33 -3.79
C ILE A 379 -2.62 -32.14 -5.04
N ILE A 380 -3.15 -32.18 -6.26
CA ILE A 380 -2.35 -32.33 -7.48
C ILE A 380 -1.76 -31.01 -8.04
N VAL A 381 -2.11 -29.83 -7.51
CA VAL A 381 -1.60 -28.52 -8.01
C VAL A 381 -0.46 -27.95 -7.13
N TYR A 382 0.24 -28.78 -6.34
CA TYR A 382 1.04 -28.31 -5.19
C TYR A 382 2.41 -27.68 -5.54
N TYR A 383 3.06 -28.05 -6.65
CA TYR A 383 4.46 -27.65 -6.89
C TYR A 383 4.64 -26.28 -7.57
N SER A 384 3.84 -25.92 -8.58
CA SER A 384 3.89 -24.56 -9.16
C SER A 384 3.24 -23.52 -8.25
N LYS A 385 2.30 -23.96 -7.40
CA LYS A 385 1.71 -23.12 -6.37
C LYS A 385 2.60 -22.89 -5.17
N SER A 386 3.59 -23.71 -4.83
CA SER A 386 4.36 -23.50 -3.59
C SER A 386 5.30 -22.28 -3.66
N VAL A 387 5.92 -22.02 -4.81
CA VAL A 387 6.67 -20.76 -5.02
C VAL A 387 5.69 -19.59 -5.11
N TYR A 388 4.59 -19.72 -5.85
CA TYR A 388 3.56 -18.69 -5.91
C TYR A 388 2.91 -18.40 -4.55
N TYR A 389 2.65 -19.40 -3.71
CA TYR A 389 2.09 -19.28 -2.36
C TYR A 389 3.12 -18.78 -1.37
N CYS A 390 4.39 -19.15 -1.51
CA CYS A 390 5.46 -18.60 -0.68
C CYS A 390 5.61 -17.11 -0.97
N LEU A 391 5.70 -16.73 -2.26
CA LEU A 391 5.65 -15.34 -2.70
C LEU A 391 4.33 -14.68 -2.30
N GLN A 392 3.18 -15.34 -2.42
CA GLN A 392 1.89 -14.77 -2.06
C GLN A 392 1.78 -14.57 -0.54
N LYS A 393 2.31 -15.47 0.28
CA LYS A 393 2.33 -15.34 1.74
C LYS A 393 3.33 -14.28 2.19
N ILE A 394 4.42 -14.07 1.46
CA ILE A 394 5.40 -12.99 1.71
C ILE A 394 4.82 -11.63 1.25
N PHE A 395 4.20 -11.56 0.08
CA PHE A 395 3.74 -10.31 -0.56
C PHE A 395 2.28 -9.94 -0.27
N PHE A 396 1.43 -10.89 0.12
CA PHE A 396 -0.03 -10.75 0.27
C PHE A 396 -0.55 -11.28 1.61
N SER A 397 0.28 -11.38 2.66
CA SER A 397 -0.22 -11.60 4.02
C SER A 397 -1.06 -10.40 4.45
N SER A 398 -2.32 -10.37 4.04
CA SER A 398 -3.34 -9.42 4.46
C SER A 398 -3.81 -9.78 5.86
N LYS A 399 -2.87 -9.78 6.81
CA LYS A 399 -3.20 -9.98 8.22
C LYS A 399 -3.97 -8.76 8.69
N LYS A 400 -5.26 -8.98 8.98
CA LYS A 400 -5.99 -8.17 9.96
C LYS A 400 -5.11 -8.08 11.19
N LYS A 401 -4.78 -6.86 11.59
CA LYS A 401 -3.91 -6.63 12.75
C LYS A 401 -4.64 -5.71 13.70
N VAL A 402 -4.78 -6.18 14.93
CA VAL A 402 -5.24 -5.36 16.04
C VAL A 402 -4.05 -4.58 16.57
N LEU A 403 -4.23 -3.28 16.72
CA LEU A 403 -3.27 -2.38 17.33
C LEU A 403 -3.94 -1.77 18.56
N ILE A 404 -3.52 -2.23 19.73
CA ILE A 404 -3.89 -1.57 20.99
C ILE A 404 -2.98 -0.36 21.13
N GLU A 405 -3.61 0.80 21.16
CA GLU A 405 -2.92 2.07 21.20
C GLU A 405 -2.18 2.23 22.54
N LYS A 406 -1.02 2.89 22.48
CA LYS A 406 -0.26 3.28 23.67
C LYS A 406 0.05 4.76 23.58
N GLY A 407 -0.18 5.47 24.69
CA GLY A 407 0.04 6.90 24.80
C GLY A 407 -1.21 7.72 24.46
N ASN A 408 -1.17 8.99 24.86
CA ASN A 408 -2.25 9.95 24.66
C ASN A 408 -2.31 10.39 23.17
N PRO A 409 -3.52 10.61 22.59
CA PRO A 409 -3.70 11.14 21.23
C PRO A 409 -2.91 12.43 20.95
N TYR A 410 -2.53 13.19 21.97
CA TYR A 410 -1.82 14.47 21.92
C TYR A 410 -0.29 14.37 22.08
N ILE A 411 0.30 13.18 22.20
CA ILE A 411 1.77 13.07 22.37
C ILE A 411 2.49 13.40 21.05
N SER A 412 2.87 14.68 20.90
CA SER A 412 3.95 15.14 20.02
C SER A 412 5.33 15.06 20.72
N ASP A 413 5.36 14.56 21.96
CA ASP A 413 6.45 14.83 22.90
C ASP A 413 7.80 14.27 22.43
N ARG A 414 8.71 15.19 22.11
CA ARG A 414 10.07 14.89 21.63
C ARG A 414 10.95 14.27 22.72
N ARG A 415 10.51 14.27 23.99
CA ARG A 415 11.31 13.87 25.17
C ARG A 415 11.43 12.36 25.40
N PHE A 416 10.72 11.50 24.66
CA PHE A 416 10.88 10.05 24.79
C PHE A 416 12.20 9.55 24.16
N MET A 417 12.98 8.79 24.93
CA MET A 417 14.18 8.06 24.48
C MET A 417 13.94 7.33 23.14
N ARG A 418 14.90 7.49 22.21
CA ARG A 418 14.77 7.14 20.78
C ARG A 418 14.22 5.73 20.52
N HIS A 419 14.60 4.74 21.34
CA HIS A 419 14.18 3.34 21.16
C HIS A 419 12.71 3.07 21.59
N ASN A 420 12.28 3.56 22.76
CA ASN A 420 10.89 3.42 23.21
C ASN A 420 9.92 4.26 22.37
N ARG A 421 10.42 5.37 21.83
CA ARG A 421 9.65 6.27 20.97
C ARG A 421 9.11 5.56 19.72
N TYR A 422 9.92 4.77 19.02
CA TYR A 422 9.45 4.06 17.83
C TYR A 422 8.37 3.01 18.14
N ALA A 423 8.47 2.32 19.28
CA ALA A 423 7.49 1.31 19.67
C ALA A 423 6.13 1.92 20.07
N ILE A 424 6.14 3.13 20.64
CA ILE A 424 4.93 3.85 21.06
C ILE A 424 4.31 4.60 19.87
N ILE A 425 5.13 5.33 19.08
CA ILE A 425 4.66 6.07 17.89
C ILE A 425 3.98 5.13 16.90
N ASN A 426 4.53 3.95 16.66
CA ASN A 426 3.92 2.98 15.75
C ASN A 426 2.66 2.29 16.30
N LYS A 427 2.16 2.68 17.48
CA LYS A 427 0.90 2.19 18.05
C LYS A 427 -0.20 3.25 18.12
N ASN A 428 0.13 4.53 17.95
CA ASN A 428 -0.84 5.61 17.89
C ASN A 428 -1.49 5.69 16.49
N ARG A 429 -2.83 5.73 16.37
CA ARG A 429 -3.52 5.75 15.07
C ARG A 429 -3.08 6.87 14.14
N PHE A 430 -2.84 8.08 14.64
CA PHE A 430 -2.49 9.22 13.78
C PHE A 430 -1.11 9.03 13.16
N GLN A 431 -0.13 8.68 13.99
CA GLN A 431 1.23 8.42 13.52
C GLN A 431 1.28 7.17 12.63
N TYR A 432 0.50 6.14 12.96
CA TYR A 432 0.41 4.94 12.14
C TYR A 432 -0.25 5.22 10.79
N ALA A 433 -1.36 5.97 10.77
CA ALA A 433 -2.06 6.38 9.55
C ALA A 433 -1.15 7.19 8.64
N ASN A 434 -0.43 8.18 9.20
CA ASN A 434 0.55 8.99 8.47
C ASN A 434 1.69 8.13 7.89
N ASN A 435 2.37 7.34 8.74
CA ASN A 435 3.52 6.52 8.32
C ASN A 435 3.16 5.40 7.35
N LYS A 436 1.91 4.93 7.37
CA LYS A 436 1.41 3.86 6.49
C LYS A 436 0.53 4.38 5.35
N GLY A 437 0.38 5.69 5.22
CA GLY A 437 -0.43 6.37 4.19
C GLY A 437 -1.82 5.77 4.09
N PHE A 438 -2.58 5.79 5.18
CA PHE A 438 -3.94 5.26 5.18
C PHE A 438 -4.82 6.05 4.21
N LYS A 439 -5.56 5.34 3.36
CA LYS A 439 -6.49 6.00 2.44
C LYS A 439 -7.82 6.28 3.13
N PHE A 440 -8.27 5.35 3.97
CA PHE A 440 -9.55 5.42 4.64
C PHE A 440 -9.38 5.21 6.13
N PHE A 441 -10.23 5.86 6.93
CA PHE A 441 -10.38 5.56 8.35
C PHE A 441 -11.87 5.52 8.72
N VAL A 442 -12.25 4.67 9.65
CA VAL A 442 -13.60 4.65 10.25
C VAL A 442 -13.44 4.99 11.73
N GLU A 443 -14.12 6.05 12.16
CA GLU A 443 -13.95 6.68 13.47
C GLU A 443 -15.32 7.16 13.97
N ASP A 444 -15.58 7.14 15.27
CA ASP A 444 -16.81 7.64 15.89
C ASP A 444 -16.59 8.97 16.63
N THR A 445 -15.37 9.24 17.10
CA THR A 445 -15.04 10.44 17.87
C THR A 445 -14.77 11.65 16.94
N PRO A 446 -15.53 12.77 17.04
CA PRO A 446 -15.37 13.93 16.16
C PRO A 446 -13.96 14.51 16.09
N GLU A 447 -13.30 14.69 17.23
CA GLU A 447 -11.98 15.30 17.33
C GLU A 447 -10.91 14.43 16.64
N ASN A 448 -11.02 13.11 16.81
CA ASN A 448 -10.16 12.15 16.13
C ASN A 448 -10.43 12.15 14.62
N ALA A 449 -11.70 12.21 14.20
CA ALA A 449 -12.09 12.25 12.80
C ALA A 449 -11.54 13.50 12.08
N ILE A 450 -11.68 14.68 12.70
CA ILE A 450 -11.13 15.94 12.20
C ILE A 450 -9.60 15.83 12.08
N LYS A 451 -8.91 15.31 13.10
CA LYS A 451 -7.45 15.15 13.04
C LYS A 451 -6.99 14.13 12.00
N LEU A 452 -7.69 13.02 11.84
CA LEU A 452 -7.40 12.00 10.83
C LEU A 452 -7.68 12.47 9.40
N SER A 453 -8.60 13.43 9.22
CA SER A 453 -8.97 13.97 7.91
C SER A 453 -7.80 14.66 7.19
N GLY A 454 -6.84 15.20 7.94
CA GLY A 454 -5.60 15.76 7.38
C GLY A 454 -4.54 14.70 7.03
N LEU A 455 -4.77 13.43 7.40
CA LEU A 455 -3.82 12.32 7.23
C LEU A 455 -4.31 11.24 6.25
N CYS A 456 -5.62 11.16 6.01
CA CYS A 456 -6.25 10.16 5.16
C CYS A 456 -7.08 10.83 4.05
N ASP A 457 -7.27 10.15 2.93
CA ASP A 457 -8.09 10.67 1.83
C ASP A 457 -9.54 10.89 2.28
N TYR A 458 -10.14 9.93 3.01
CA TYR A 458 -11.51 10.01 3.52
C TYR A 458 -11.64 9.40 4.91
N ILE A 459 -12.48 10.01 5.74
CA ILE A 459 -12.87 9.51 7.06
C ILE A 459 -14.36 9.19 7.03
N PHE A 460 -14.72 7.96 7.39
CA PHE A 460 -16.11 7.57 7.59
C PHE A 460 -16.43 7.75 9.07
N MET A 461 -17.13 8.84 9.39
CA MET A 461 -17.53 9.11 10.76
C MET A 461 -18.80 8.34 11.10
N PHE A 462 -18.68 7.33 11.96
CA PHE A 462 -19.80 6.47 12.35
C PHE A 462 -20.73 7.24 13.28
N ASP A 463 -22.01 7.31 12.94
CA ASP A 463 -23.00 8.11 13.66
C ASP A 463 -23.27 7.51 15.04
N GLN A 464 -23.17 8.34 16.09
CA GLN A 464 -23.34 7.95 17.50
C GLN A 464 -24.07 9.06 18.25
N PRO A 465 -24.86 8.76 19.30
CA PRO A 465 -25.62 9.78 20.02
C PRO A 465 -24.76 10.95 20.54
N TYR A 466 -23.55 10.65 21.04
CA TYR A 466 -22.62 11.65 21.57
C TYR A 466 -21.91 12.50 20.52
N ASN A 467 -21.92 12.09 19.24
CA ASN A 467 -21.21 12.81 18.19
C ASN A 467 -22.11 13.68 17.31
N GLN A 468 -23.42 13.76 17.58
CA GLN A 468 -24.40 14.50 16.77
C GLN A 468 -24.48 16.01 17.05
N LYS A 469 -23.54 16.58 17.81
CA LYS A 469 -23.55 18.01 18.15
C LYS A 469 -23.26 18.85 16.89
N GLU A 470 -24.04 19.92 16.67
CA GLU A 470 -23.96 20.74 15.45
C GLU A 470 -22.72 21.63 15.35
N TYR A 471 -22.01 21.88 16.46
CA TYR A 471 -20.87 22.81 16.47
C TYR A 471 -19.60 22.27 15.81
N TYR A 472 -19.56 20.99 15.43
CA TYR A 472 -18.39 20.43 14.77
C TYR A 472 -18.35 20.84 13.29
N ASP A 473 -17.36 21.65 12.94
CA ASP A 473 -17.05 21.96 11.55
C ASP A 473 -16.18 20.84 10.96
N PHE A 474 -16.83 19.91 10.24
CA PHE A 474 -16.15 18.77 9.65
C PHE A 474 -15.52 19.11 8.30
N PRO A 475 -14.25 18.73 8.08
CA PRO A 475 -13.63 18.81 6.76
C PRO A 475 -14.43 18.03 5.71
N LYS A 476 -14.42 18.51 4.46
CA LYS A 476 -15.24 17.96 3.34
C LYS A 476 -15.04 16.46 3.08
N ASN A 477 -13.90 15.89 3.49
CA ASN A 477 -13.57 14.49 3.34
C ASN A 477 -13.97 13.61 4.54
N VAL A 478 -14.65 14.17 5.54
CA VAL A 478 -15.31 13.44 6.63
C VAL A 478 -16.77 13.18 6.23
N ILE A 479 -17.11 11.91 6.01
CA ILE A 479 -18.43 11.47 5.55
C ILE A 479 -19.13 10.77 6.72
N ARG A 480 -20.27 11.31 7.17
CA ARG A 480 -21.13 10.63 8.16
C ARG A 480 -21.75 9.37 7.57
N VAL A 481 -21.72 8.28 8.33
CA VAL A 481 -22.29 6.99 7.97
C VAL A 481 -23.02 6.40 9.17
N LYS A 482 -24.16 5.73 8.97
CA LYS A 482 -24.93 5.11 10.07
C LYS A 482 -24.63 3.63 10.21
N THR A 483 -24.24 2.99 9.11
CA THR A 483 -24.06 1.54 9.04
C THR A 483 -22.81 1.15 8.26
N TRP A 484 -22.38 -0.11 8.43
CA TRP A 484 -21.31 -0.69 7.61
C TRP A 484 -21.72 -0.87 6.13
N ASP A 485 -23.02 -0.94 5.85
CA ASP A 485 -23.55 -0.96 4.49
C ASP A 485 -23.36 0.39 3.78
N ASP A 486 -23.52 1.51 4.51
CA ASP A 486 -23.26 2.85 3.99
C ASP A 486 -21.78 3.02 3.62
N ILE A 487 -20.86 2.60 4.51
CA ILE A 487 -19.41 2.62 4.23
C ILE A 487 -19.09 1.84 2.96
N TYR A 488 -19.65 0.64 2.82
CA TYR A 488 -19.45 -0.19 1.64
C TYR A 488 -19.98 0.49 0.35
N LYS A 489 -21.16 1.11 0.42
CA LYS A 489 -21.75 1.88 -0.69
C LYS A 489 -20.87 3.06 -1.08
N GLN A 490 -20.40 3.85 -0.11
CA GLN A 490 -19.52 4.99 -0.35
C GLN A 490 -18.19 4.56 -0.98
N LEU A 491 -17.56 3.49 -0.47
CA LEU A 491 -16.33 2.96 -1.04
C LEU A 491 -16.49 2.48 -2.48
N LYS A 492 -17.66 1.95 -2.85
CA LYS A 492 -17.97 1.57 -4.24
C LYS A 492 -18.07 2.78 -5.17
N THR A 493 -18.50 3.94 -4.67
CA THR A 493 -18.54 5.18 -5.45
C THR A 493 -17.15 5.82 -5.58
N LEU A 494 -16.33 5.73 -4.51
CA LEU A 494 -15.00 6.32 -4.44
C LEU A 494 -13.90 5.51 -5.16
N CYS A 495 -14.13 4.23 -5.45
CA CYS A 495 -13.17 3.32 -6.08
C CYS A 495 -13.58 2.97 -7.52
#